data_AF-A0A969LQR3-F1
#
_entry.id   AF-A0A969LQR3-F1
#
_cell.length_a   1.000
_cell.length_b   1.000
_cell.length_c   1.000
_cell.angle_alpha   90.00
_cell.angle_beta   90.00
_cell.angle_gamma   90.00
#
_symmetry.space_group_name_H-M   'P 1'
#
loop_
_entity.id
_entity.type
_entity.pdbx_description
1 polymer ?
#
loop_
_entity_poly.entity_id
_entity_poly.type
_entity_poly.pdbx_seq_one_letter_code
_entity_poly.pdbx_strand_id
1 'polypeptide(L)' 'MNYEKPNEFLLVEKSWFVACKEIRSPMNSNISGFATKQAAENILKGKTGEIVTWNDIYQRVK' A
#
# COMPACT_ATOMS: atom_id res chain seq x y z
N MET A 1 -3.14 -4.92 -6.05
CA MET A 1 -2.39 -4.66 -7.29
C MET A 1 -1.15 -3.85 -6.94
N ASN A 2 0.01 -4.20 -7.51
CA ASN A 2 1.26 -3.47 -7.29
C ASN A 2 1.11 -2.03 -7.82
N TYR A 3 1.43 -1.03 -7.01
CA TYR A 3 1.39 0.37 -7.42
C TYR A 3 2.35 0.65 -8.59
N GLU A 4 3.53 0.01 -8.61
CA GLU A 4 4.51 0.17 -9.69
C GLU A 4 4.17 -0.63 -10.95
N LYS A 5 3.38 -1.71 -10.79
CA LYS A 5 2.97 -2.60 -11.87
C LYS A 5 1.51 -3.00 -11.69
N PRO A 6 0.55 -2.24 -12.24
CA PRO A 6 -0.87 -2.52 -12.04
C PRO A 6 -1.31 -3.93 -12.48
N ASN A 7 -0.55 -4.56 -13.40
CA ASN A 7 -0.79 -5.92 -13.88
C ASN A 7 -0.17 -7.04 -13.01
N GLU A 8 0.54 -6.69 -11.93
CA GLU A 8 1.21 -7.64 -11.06
C GLU A 8 0.39 -7.85 -9.78
N PHE A 9 -0.08 -9.08 -9.61
CA PHE A 9 -0.73 -9.52 -8.39
C PHE A 9 0.34 -9.88 -7.36
N LEU A 10 0.45 -9.07 -6.32
CA LEU A 10 1.35 -9.36 -5.21
C LEU A 10 0.65 -10.25 -4.19
N LEU A 11 1.38 -11.23 -3.68
CA LEU A 11 0.94 -12.05 -2.56
C LEU A 11 0.84 -11.16 -1.31
N VAL A 12 -0.37 -11.11 -0.78
CA VAL A 12 -0.76 -10.22 0.31
C VAL A 12 0.11 -10.38 1.55
N GLU A 13 0.53 -11.61 1.85
CA GLU A 13 1.40 -11.96 2.99
C GLU A 13 2.86 -11.48 2.82
N LYS A 14 3.31 -11.27 1.58
CA LYS A 14 4.65 -10.77 1.25
C LYS A 14 4.63 -9.31 0.79
N SER A 15 3.47 -8.68 0.84
CA SER A 15 3.26 -7.32 0.36
C SER A 15 3.23 -6.33 1.51
N TRP A 16 3.76 -5.14 1.26
CA TRP A 16 3.70 -4.01 2.15
C TRP A 16 2.70 -3.02 1.63
N PHE A 17 1.85 -2.49 2.49
CA PHE A 17 0.84 -1.53 2.07
C PHE A 17 1.13 -0.18 2.69
N VAL A 18 0.91 0.87 1.94
CA VAL A 18 0.99 2.24 2.43
C VAL A 18 -0.41 2.81 2.42
N ALA A 19 -0.91 3.16 3.60
CA ALA A 19 -2.11 3.93 3.77
C ALA A 19 -1.74 5.42 3.81
N CYS A 20 -2.04 6.15 2.74
CA CYS A 20 -1.76 7.58 2.67
C CYS A 20 -2.93 8.29 1.98
N LYS A 21 -3.54 9.27 2.66
CA LYS A 21 -4.66 10.06 2.10
C LYS A 21 -4.24 10.88 0.88
N GLU A 22 -2.97 11.23 0.76
CA GLU A 22 -2.41 11.96 -0.38
C GLU A 22 -2.09 11.03 -1.58
N ILE A 23 -2.04 9.71 -1.36
CA ILE A 23 -1.79 8.73 -2.42
C ILE A 23 -3.10 8.01 -2.69
N ARG A 24 -3.85 8.52 -3.67
CA ARG A 24 -4.99 7.80 -4.21
C ARG A 24 -4.49 6.64 -5.06
N SER A 25 -4.83 5.43 -4.64
CA SER A 25 -4.63 4.21 -5.41
C SER A 25 -5.65 4.18 -6.57
N PRO A 26 -5.31 3.59 -7.72
CA PRO A 26 -6.19 3.54 -8.90
C PRO A 26 -7.55 2.84 -8.66
N MET A 27 -7.72 2.13 -7.53
CA MET A 27 -9.00 1.57 -7.09
C MET A 27 -9.85 2.51 -6.21
N ASN A 28 -9.61 3.83 -6.26
CA ASN A 28 -10.30 4.82 -5.43
C ASN A 28 -10.16 4.58 -3.91
N SER A 29 -9.09 3.89 -3.51
CA SER A 29 -8.77 3.58 -2.11
C SER A 29 -7.46 4.29 -1.74
N ASN A 30 -7.32 4.70 -0.48
CA ASN A 30 -6.14 5.44 0.00
C ASN A 30 -4.97 4.50 0.36
N ILE A 31 -4.94 3.31 -0.24
CA ILE A 31 -4.02 2.23 0.11
C ILE A 31 -3.33 1.71 -1.15
N SER A 32 -2.01 1.83 -1.18
CA SER A 32 -1.15 1.35 -2.26
C SER A 32 -0.33 0.16 -1.79
N GLY A 33 -0.38 -0.94 -2.55
CA GLY A 33 0.41 -2.15 -2.26
C GLY A 33 1.76 -2.13 -2.98
N PHE A 34 2.80 -2.53 -2.26
CA PHE A 34 4.19 -2.57 -2.69
C PHE A 34 4.80 -3.95 -2.44
N ALA A 35 5.67 -4.39 -3.35
CA ALA A 35 6.33 -5.68 -3.25
C ALA A 35 7.39 -5.71 -2.13
N THR A 36 7.97 -4.56 -1.79
CA THR A 36 9.05 -4.45 -0.80
C THR A 36 8.77 -3.32 0.19
N LYS A 37 9.22 -3.51 1.42
CA LYS A 37 9.14 -2.47 2.48
C LYS A 37 9.87 -1.20 2.06
N GLN A 38 10.99 -1.34 1.36
CA GLN A 38 11.81 -0.22 0.92
C GLN A 38 11.07 0.68 -0.09
N ALA A 39 10.27 0.11 -0.99
CA ALA A 39 9.41 0.88 -1.91
C ALA A 39 8.30 1.62 -1.14
N ALA A 40 7.69 0.96 -0.15
CA ALA A 40 6.70 1.58 0.73
C ALA A 40 7.29 2.75 1.55
N GLU A 41 8.48 2.58 2.14
CA GLU A 41 9.19 3.64 2.87
C GLU A 41 9.58 4.80 1.95
N ASN A 42 10.02 4.51 0.73
CA ASN A 42 10.42 5.54 -0.22
C ASN A 42 9.22 6.40 -0.67
N ILE A 43 8.05 5.80 -0.77
CA ILE A 43 6.81 6.51 -1.09
C ILE A 43 6.28 7.32 0.09
N LEU A 44 6.53 6.88 1.32
CA LEU A 44 6.23 7.65 2.52
C LEU A 44 7.23 8.76 2.82
N LYS A 45 8.46 8.67 2.30
CA LYS A 45 9.45 9.74 2.43
C LYS A 45 8.92 11.01 1.78
N GLY A 46 8.47 11.95 2.62
CA GLY A 46 7.90 13.22 2.20
C GLY A 46 6.38 13.23 2.06
N LYS A 47 5.67 12.20 2.53
CA LYS A 47 4.19 12.15 2.54
C LYS A 47 3.66 11.74 3.91
N THR A 48 2.44 12.18 4.24
CA THR A 48 1.81 11.84 5.51
C THR A 48 1.02 10.54 5.37
N GLY A 49 1.64 9.41 5.72
CA GLY A 49 0.98 8.11 5.69
C GLY A 49 1.65 7.08 6.58
N GLU A 50 1.04 5.91 6.67
CA GLU A 50 1.53 4.79 7.47
C GLU A 50 1.76 3.56 6.61
N ILE A 51 2.84 2.81 6.93
CA ILE A 51 3.02 1.46 6.40
C ILE A 51 2.13 0.55 7.22
N VAL A 52 1.12 0.00 6.58
CA VAL A 52 0.17 -0.94 7.15
C VAL A 52 0.36 -2.31 6.53
N THR A 53 -0.01 -3.34 7.27
CA THR A 53 -0.09 -4.70 6.72
C THR A 53 -1.49 -4.97 6.22
N TRP A 54 -1.66 -6.03 5.44
CA TRP A 54 -3.00 -6.45 5.02
C TRP A 54 -3.95 -6.71 6.18
N ASN A 55 -3.43 -7.26 7.29
CA ASN A 55 -4.24 -7.51 8.47
C ASN A 55 -4.81 -6.21 9.06
N ASP A 56 -4.01 -5.14 9.07
CA ASP A 56 -4.44 -3.81 9.54
C ASP A 56 -5.52 -3.20 8.62
N ILE A 57 -5.35 -3.35 7.31
CA ILE A 57 -6.37 -2.96 6.31
C ILE A 57 -7.66 -3.76 6.51
N TYR A 58 -7.54 -5.08 6.69
CA TYR A 58 -8.68 -5.96 6.88
C TYR A 58 -9.47 -5.62 8.15
N GLN A 59 -8.79 -5.25 9.24
CA GLN A 59 -9.44 -4.76 10.47
C GLN A 59 -10.14 -3.41 10.27
N ARG A 60 -9.61 -2.52 9.42
CA ARG A 60 -10.21 -1.21 9.11
C ARG A 60 -11.43 -1.26 8.19
N VAL A 61 -11.59 -2.35 7.42
CA VAL A 61 -12.69 -2.54 6.46
C VAL A 61 -13.82 -3.40 7.07
N LYS A 62 -13.60 -4.01 8.24
CA LYS A 62 -14.61 -4.77 8.98
C LYS A 62 -15.61 -3.84 9.67
#